data_AF-A0A3M1HD35-F1
#
_entry.id   AF-A0A3M1HD35-F1
#
_cell.length_a   1.000
_cell.length_b   1.000
_cell.length_c   1.000
_cell.angle_alpha   90.00
_cell.angle_beta   90.00
_cell.angle_gamma   90.00
#
_symmetry.space_group_name_H-M   'P 1'
#
loop_
_entity.id
_entity.type
_entity.pdbx_description
1 polymer ?
#
loop_
_entity_poly.entity_id
_entity_poly.type
_entity_poly.pdbx_seq_one_letter_code
_entity_poly.pdbx_strand_id
1 'polypeptide(L)'
;MVKRQQRSTSYRRVARKTAKGTNLVKVKREDKHKASCAVCGKEYIKKKAKVKSSRRPQRMYGGQLCSNCLADVLKYRARLNESKIKQEEVPLIYLKYVVG
;
A
#
# COMPACT_ATOMS: atom_id res chain seq x y z
N MET A 1 3.83 -31.96 -6.48
CA MET A 1 3.90 -30.69 -5.70
C MET A 1 5.36 -30.35 -5.40
N VAL A 2 5.83 -29.14 -5.75
CA VAL A 2 7.25 -28.75 -5.58
C VAL A 2 7.57 -28.39 -4.12
N LYS A 3 8.72 -28.86 -3.60
CA LYS A 3 9.17 -28.55 -2.23
C LYS A 3 9.28 -27.04 -2.06
N ARG A 4 8.84 -26.53 -0.91
CA ARG A 4 8.69 -25.09 -0.65
C ARG A 4 9.96 -24.26 -0.88
N GLN A 5 11.13 -24.87 -0.67
CA GLN A 5 12.47 -24.28 -0.80
C GLN A 5 12.96 -24.15 -2.26
N GLN A 6 12.23 -24.74 -3.22
CA GLN A 6 12.54 -24.72 -4.65
C GLN A 6 11.63 -23.75 -5.42
N ARG A 7 10.76 -23.01 -4.73
CA ARG A 7 9.86 -22.04 -5.36
C ARG A 7 10.61 -20.73 -5.65
N SER A 8 10.72 -20.36 -6.92
CA SER A 8 11.42 -19.16 -7.40
C SER A 8 10.77 -17.84 -6.98
N THR A 9 9.43 -17.78 -6.93
CA THR A 9 8.66 -16.52 -6.75
C THR A 9 8.30 -16.15 -5.31
N SER A 10 8.61 -17.01 -4.34
CA SER A 10 8.16 -16.79 -2.95
C SER A 10 9.27 -16.90 -1.92
N TYR A 11 10.39 -17.54 -2.28
CA TYR A 11 11.52 -17.76 -1.41
C TYR A 11 12.81 -17.34 -2.09
N ARG A 12 13.55 -16.46 -1.43
CA ARG A 12 14.89 -16.05 -1.82
C ARG A 12 15.92 -16.81 -0.98
N ARG A 13 16.93 -17.35 -1.63
CA ARG A 13 18.12 -17.93 -0.96
C ARG A 13 19.08 -16.80 -0.65
N VAL A 14 19.49 -16.70 0.62
CA VAL A 14 20.44 -15.70 1.09
C VAL A 14 21.60 -16.44 1.75
N ALA A 15 22.79 -16.32 1.18
CA ALA A 15 24.00 -16.81 1.80
C ALA A 15 24.38 -15.89 2.97
N ARG A 16 24.65 -16.47 4.14
CA ARG A 16 25.11 -15.74 5.32
C ARG A 16 26.30 -16.48 5.93
N LYS A 17 27.34 -15.75 6.30
CA LYS A 17 28.40 -16.27 7.16
C LYS A 17 27.89 -16.43 8.58
N THR A 18 28.09 -17.62 9.12
CA THR A 18 27.77 -17.94 10.52
C THR A 18 28.86 -17.37 11.42
N ALA A 19 28.57 -17.15 12.70
CA ALA A 19 29.56 -16.65 13.66
C ALA A 19 30.83 -17.53 13.75
N LYS A 20 30.69 -18.84 13.47
CA LYS A 20 31.80 -19.81 13.38
C LYS A 20 32.53 -19.82 12.01
N GLY A 21 32.27 -18.87 11.12
CA GLY A 21 32.95 -18.74 9.82
C GLY A 21 32.39 -19.60 8.68
N THR A 22 31.47 -20.53 8.96
CA THR A 22 30.86 -21.38 7.92
C THR A 22 29.82 -20.62 7.09
N ASN A 23 29.74 -20.91 5.79
CA ASN A 23 28.69 -20.37 4.91
C ASN A 23 27.41 -21.20 5.02
N LEU A 24 26.29 -20.56 5.36
CA LEU A 24 24.98 -21.20 5.42
C LEU A 24 23.99 -20.50 4.46
N VAL A 25 23.26 -21.30 3.67
CA VAL A 25 22.21 -20.80 2.77
C VAL A 25 20.88 -20.81 3.51
N LYS A 26 20.40 -19.63 3.92
CA LYS A 26 19.08 -19.49 4.54
C LYS A 26 18.03 -19.16 3.50
N VAL A 27 16.92 -19.89 3.54
CA VAL A 27 15.76 -19.60 2.71
C VAL A 27 14.88 -18.56 3.43
N LYS A 28 14.76 -17.36 2.88
CA LYS A 28 13.93 -16.27 3.41
C LYS A 28 12.70 -16.08 2.52
N ARG A 29 11.54 -15.78 3.11
CA ARG A 29 10.37 -15.33 2.34
C ARG A 29 10.67 -13.99 1.69
N GLU A 30 10.18 -13.82 0.47
CA GLU A 30 10.22 -12.53 -0.20
C GLU A 30 9.42 -11.48 0.57
N ASP A 31 9.94 -10.25 0.59
CA ASP A 31 9.30 -9.15 1.27
C ASP A 31 8.06 -8.72 0.47
N LYS A 32 6.89 -8.73 1.13
CA LYS A 32 5.62 -8.35 0.50
C LYS A 32 5.69 -6.94 -0.11
N HIS A 33 4.99 -6.74 -1.22
CA HIS A 33 4.87 -5.47 -1.94
C HIS A 33 4.59 -4.27 -1.01
N LYS A 34 5.19 -3.13 -1.36
CA LYS A 34 4.94 -1.84 -0.71
C LYS A 34 3.47 -1.45 -0.89
N ALA A 35 2.95 -0.59 -0.02
CA ALA A 35 1.62 -0.04 -0.23
C ALA A 35 1.69 1.11 -1.25
N SER A 36 0.73 1.16 -2.15
CA SER A 36 0.60 2.21 -3.17
C SER A 36 -0.72 2.94 -3.02
N CYS A 37 -0.75 4.21 -3.42
CA CYS A 37 -1.97 5.00 -3.48
C CYS A 37 -2.85 4.48 -4.63
N ALA A 38 -4.14 4.30 -4.39
CA ALA A 38 -5.07 3.81 -5.41
C ALA A 38 -5.28 4.79 -6.58
N VAL A 39 -5.04 6.09 -6.37
CA VAL A 39 -5.24 7.15 -7.37
C VAL A 39 -3.95 7.41 -8.16
N CYS A 40 -2.88 7.77 -7.45
CA CYS A 40 -1.64 8.21 -8.09
C CYS A 40 -0.55 7.12 -8.18
N GLY A 41 -0.80 5.93 -7.64
CA GLY A 41 0.18 4.83 -7.62
C GLY A 41 1.39 5.07 -6.70
N LYS A 42 1.53 6.25 -6.09
CA LYS A 42 2.70 6.61 -5.29
C LYS A 42 2.87 5.64 -4.13
N GLU A 43 4.06 5.04 -4.06
CA GLU A 43 4.42 4.12 -2.99
C GLU A 43 4.56 4.86 -1.67
N TYR A 44 4.03 4.28 -0.61
CA TYR A 44 4.32 4.67 0.76
C TYR A 44 4.72 3.46 1.59
N ILE A 45 5.54 3.71 2.59
CA ILE A 45 6.11 2.66 3.42
C ILE A 45 4.98 2.02 4.24
N LYS A 46 4.58 0.82 3.82
CA LYS A 46 3.71 -0.03 4.62
C LYS A 46 4.52 -0.59 5.79
N LYS A 47 4.24 -0.11 7.01
CA LYS A 47 4.81 -0.74 8.20
C LYS A 47 4.25 -2.17 8.29
N LYS A 48 5.14 -3.18 8.33
CA LYS A 48 4.77 -4.58 8.61
C LYS A 48 4.41 -4.72 10.08
N ALA A 49 3.31 -4.10 10.47
CA ALA A 49 2.93 -4.02 11.86
C ALA A 49 1.80 -5.00 12.18
N LYS A 50 1.94 -5.72 13.29
CA LYS A 50 0.94 -6.70 13.74
C LYS A 50 -0.33 -6.01 14.25
N VAL A 51 -0.21 -4.83 14.85
CA VAL A 51 -1.32 -4.09 15.49
C VAL A 51 -2.13 -3.29 14.47
N LYS A 52 -3.45 -3.19 14.64
CA LYS A 52 -4.35 -2.48 13.71
C LYS A 52 -3.95 -1.00 13.51
N SER A 53 -3.58 -0.31 14.58
CA SER A 53 -3.22 1.11 14.58
C SER A 53 -1.94 1.41 13.79
N SER A 54 -0.97 0.51 13.79
CA SER A 54 0.32 0.71 13.13
C SER A 54 0.32 0.33 11.65
N ARG A 55 -0.76 -0.28 11.15
CA ARG A 55 -0.91 -0.66 9.73
C ARG A 55 -1.32 0.51 8.83
N ARG A 56 -2.01 1.51 9.39
CA ARG A 56 -2.57 2.63 8.62
C ARG A 56 -2.58 3.92 9.45
N PRO A 57 -2.44 5.09 8.81
CA PRO A 57 -2.74 6.37 9.44
C PRO A 57 -4.22 6.42 9.90
N GLN A 58 -4.50 7.21 10.93
CA GLN A 58 -5.84 7.32 11.53
C GLN A 58 -6.82 8.23 10.76
N ARG A 59 -6.36 8.92 9.71
CA ARG A 59 -7.21 9.75 8.83
C ARG A 59 -8.15 8.93 7.95
N MET A 60 -9.16 9.59 7.40
CA MET A 60 -10.06 9.01 6.39
C MET A 60 -9.26 8.42 5.21
N TYR A 61 -9.72 7.28 4.67
CA TYR A 61 -9.03 6.54 3.61
C TYR A 61 -7.53 6.26 3.90
N GLY A 62 -7.15 6.23 5.17
CA GLY A 62 -5.79 5.95 5.63
C GLY A 62 -5.34 4.56 5.20
N GLY A 63 -4.25 4.51 4.44
CA GLY A 63 -3.72 3.27 3.88
C GLY A 63 -4.32 2.86 2.53
N GLN A 64 -5.12 3.73 1.90
CA GLN A 64 -5.57 3.58 0.51
C GLN A 64 -5.25 4.82 -0.35
N LEU A 65 -5.45 6.02 0.20
CA LEU A 65 -5.10 7.29 -0.44
C LEU A 65 -3.90 7.92 0.24
N CYS A 66 -3.04 8.59 -0.54
CA CYS A 66 -2.04 9.51 0.02
C CYS A 66 -2.70 10.79 0.56
N SER A 67 -1.97 11.60 1.32
CA SER A 67 -2.48 12.86 1.89
C SER A 67 -2.98 13.83 0.82
N ASN A 68 -2.27 13.89 -0.31
CA ASN A 68 -2.55 14.85 -1.38
C ASN A 68 -3.84 14.48 -2.12
N CYS A 69 -3.96 13.24 -2.59
CA CYS A 69 -5.18 12.77 -3.24
C CYS A 69 -6.40 12.84 -2.30
N LEU A 70 -6.20 12.65 -0.99
CA LEU A 70 -7.28 12.84 -0.01
C LEU A 70 -7.71 14.31 0.04
N ALA A 71 -6.77 15.26 0.06
CA ALA A 71 -7.12 16.68 0.08
C ALA A 71 -7.96 17.06 -1.15
N ASP A 72 -7.63 16.51 -2.32
CA ASP A 72 -8.40 16.76 -3.54
C ASP A 72 -9.79 16.14 -3.46
N VAL A 73 -9.92 14.90 -2.98
CA VAL A 73 -11.23 14.28 -2.71
C VAL A 73 -12.08 15.13 -1.78
N LEU A 74 -11.51 15.66 -0.70
CA LEU A 74 -12.22 16.53 0.24
C LEU A 74 -12.68 17.82 -0.43
N LYS A 75 -11.86 18.44 -1.28
CA LYS A 75 -12.25 19.64 -2.04
C LYS A 75 -13.41 19.35 -2.98
N TYR A 76 -13.35 18.25 -3.75
CA TYR A 76 -14.45 17.89 -4.66
C TYR A 76 -15.74 17.57 -3.89
N ARG A 77 -15.64 16.86 -2.76
CA ARG A 77 -16.78 16.55 -1.90
C ARG A 77 -17.40 17.82 -1.31
N ALA A 78 -16.59 18.77 -0.84
CA ALA A 78 -17.07 20.06 -0.35
C ALA A 78 -17.79 20.86 -1.46
N ARG A 79 -17.21 20.94 -2.66
CA ARG A 79 -17.81 21.68 -3.79
C ARG A 79 -19.12 21.05 -4.29
N LEU A 80 -19.23 19.72 -4.27
CA LEU A 80 -20.48 19.01 -4.56
C LEU A 80 -21.54 19.28 -3.51
N ASN A 81 -21.18 19.27 -2.23
CA ASN A 81 -22.11 19.59 -1.14
C ASN A 81 -22.64 21.03 -1.26
N GLU A 82 -21.79 21.97 -1.66
CA GLU A 82 -22.16 23.36 -1.92
C GLU A 82 -22.91 23.54 -3.26
N SER A 83 -23.18 22.47 -4.02
CA SER A 83 -23.83 22.49 -5.34
C SER A 83 -23.12 23.35 -6.39
N LYS A 84 -21.83 23.64 -6.20
CA LYS A 84 -21.01 24.43 -7.15
C LYS A 84 -20.56 23.63 -8.37
N ILE A 85 -20.62 22.30 -8.27
CA ILE A 85 -20.11 21.34 -9.25
C ILE A 85 -21.12 20.20 -9.36
N LYS A 86 -21.35 19.69 -10.58
CA LYS A 86 -22.14 18.46 -10.80
C LYS A 86 -21.26 17.22 -10.71
N GLN A 87 -21.85 16.06 -10.43
CA GLN A 87 -21.08 14.80 -10.32
C GLN A 87 -20.28 14.47 -11.60
N GLU A 88 -20.81 14.85 -12.76
CA GLU A 88 -20.19 14.65 -14.08
C GLU A 88 -18.88 15.41 -14.27
N GLU A 89 -18.71 16.53 -13.57
CA GLU A 89 -17.52 17.38 -13.65
C GLU A 89 -16.38 16.87 -12.75
N VAL A 90 -16.65 15.90 -11.89
CA VAL A 90 -15.62 15.29 -11.05
C VAL A 90 -14.83 14.27 -11.86
N PRO A 91 -13.49 14.29 -11.83
CA PRO A 91 -12.69 13.31 -12.53
C PRO A 91 -13.04 11.87 -12.12
N LEU A 92 -13.17 10.96 -13.10
CA LEU A 92 -13.55 9.55 -12.90
C LEU A 92 -12.74 8.83 -11.81
N ILE A 93 -11.46 9.20 -11.68
CA ILE A 93 -10.52 8.62 -10.71
C ILE A 93 -10.96 8.90 -9.26
N TYR A 94 -11.60 10.05 -9.02
CA TYR A 94 -12.04 10.50 -7.70
C TYR A 94 -13.50 10.17 -7.39
N LEU A 95 -14.34 9.89 -8.40
CA LEU A 95 -15.77 9.63 -8.23
C LEU A 95 -16.08 8.60 -7.15
N LYS A 96 -15.32 7.50 -7.12
CA LYS A 96 -15.46 6.42 -6.13
C LYS A 96 -15.37 6.91 -4.67
N TYR A 97 -14.59 7.95 -4.40
CA TYR A 97 -14.32 8.46 -3.05
C TYR A 97 -15.20 9.65 -2.66
N VAL A 98 -15.88 10.23 -3.64
CA VAL A 98 -16.65 11.46 -3.51
C VAL A 98 -18.13 11.17 -3.36
N VAL A 99 -18.67 10.27 -4.19
CA VAL A 99 -20.10 9.87 -4.20
C VAL A 99 -20.36 8.67 -3.29
N GLY A 100 -19.33 7.86 -3.01
CA GLY A 100 -19.38 6.77 -2.03
C GLY A 100 -19.26 7.24 -0.58
#